data_AF-A0A1G4W8Z0-F1
#
_entry.id   AF-A0A1G4W8Z0-F1
#
_cell.length_a   1.000
_cell.length_b   1.000
_cell.length_c   1.000
_cell.angle_alpha   90.00
_cell.angle_beta   90.00
_cell.angle_gamma   90.00
#
_symmetry.space_group_name_H-M   'P 1'
#
loop_
_entity.id
_entity.type
_entity.pdbx_description
1 polymer ?
#
loop_
_entity_poly.entity_id
_entity_poly.type
_entity_poly.pdbx_seq_one_letter_code
_entity_poly.pdbx_strand_id
1 'polypeptide(L)'
;MEFKTGSGWKACYDKERNLYTAERKGPGYHHLYEITKEIYDSLKDGADDSEVYKLFDEGRHLYMDIDDRCGPPYTVVLDHDYAKLCPWAKVASSENVWPDELTDAAVELFESEKNNREQRRKAREERKNNN
;
A
#
# COMPACT_ATOMS: atom_id res chain seq x y z
N MET A 1 -7.44 7.50 -15.92
CA MET A 1 -6.93 6.29 -15.26
C MET A 1 -7.08 5.11 -16.20
N GLU A 2 -6.02 4.31 -16.35
CA GLU A 2 -6.01 3.04 -17.09
C GLU A 2 -5.81 1.90 -16.09
N PHE A 3 -6.54 0.81 -16.26
CA PHE A 3 -6.53 -0.27 -15.28
C PHE A 3 -6.05 -1.59 -15.89
N LYS A 4 -5.28 -2.33 -15.10
CA LYS A 4 -5.04 -3.76 -15.27
C LYS A 4 -5.68 -4.50 -14.10
N THR A 5 -6.24 -5.67 -14.34
CA THR A 5 -6.96 -6.42 -13.29
C THR A 5 -6.67 -7.91 -13.37
N GLY A 6 -6.68 -8.57 -12.21
CA GLY A 6 -6.66 -10.02 -12.13
C GLY A 6 -7.39 -10.50 -10.87
N SER A 7 -7.27 -11.79 -10.60
CA SER A 7 -7.92 -12.38 -9.41
C SER A 7 -7.22 -11.85 -8.16
N GLY A 8 -7.95 -11.09 -7.32
CA GLY A 8 -7.42 -10.55 -6.06
C GLY A 8 -6.54 -9.31 -6.18
N TRP A 9 -6.44 -8.70 -7.37
CA TRP A 9 -5.65 -7.47 -7.53
C TRP A 9 -6.17 -6.55 -8.64
N LYS A 10 -5.80 -5.27 -8.53
CA LYS A 10 -6.08 -4.24 -9.53
C LYS A 10 -4.93 -3.24 -9.54
N ALA A 11 -4.43 -2.87 -10.71
CA ALA A 11 -3.43 -1.82 -10.88
C ALA A 11 -3.99 -0.68 -11.71
N CYS A 12 -3.53 0.53 -11.45
CA CYS A 12 -3.98 1.77 -12.08
C CYS A 12 -2.80 2.62 -12.49
N TYR A 13 -2.78 3.03 -13.75
CA TYR A 13 -1.98 4.14 -14.23
C TYR A 13 -2.83 5.42 -14.29
N ASP A 14 -2.49 6.41 -13.47
CA ASP A 14 -3.05 7.75 -13.50
C ASP A 14 -2.20 8.67 -14.38
N LYS A 15 -2.65 8.89 -15.62
CA LYS A 15 -1.99 9.76 -16.60
C LYS A 15 -1.87 11.21 -16.16
N GLU A 16 -2.84 11.73 -15.40
CA GLU A 16 -2.85 13.15 -15.01
C GLU A 16 -1.75 13.43 -13.98
N ARG A 17 -1.48 12.45 -13.11
CA ARG A 17 -0.48 12.54 -12.04
C ARG A 17 0.82 11.82 -12.38
N ASN A 18 0.87 11.14 -13.52
CA ASN A 18 1.96 10.24 -13.93
C ASN A 18 2.34 9.25 -12.81
N LEU A 19 1.33 8.58 -12.24
CA LEU A 19 1.46 7.74 -11.06
C LEU A 19 0.92 6.33 -11.34
N TYR A 20 1.61 5.31 -10.82
CA TYR A 20 1.17 3.93 -10.90
C TYR A 20 0.89 3.39 -9.50
N THR A 21 -0.31 2.86 -9.32
CA THR A 21 -0.78 2.33 -8.02
C THR A 21 -1.36 0.94 -8.19
N ALA A 22 -1.35 0.14 -7.13
CA ALA A 22 -1.94 -1.19 -7.11
C ALA A 22 -2.69 -1.46 -5.82
N GLU A 23 -3.69 -2.32 -5.92
CA GLU A 23 -4.52 -2.86 -4.86
C GLU A 23 -4.35 -4.38 -4.91
N ARG A 24 -4.04 -4.99 -3.76
CA ARG A 24 -4.23 -6.43 -3.55
C ARG A 24 -5.31 -6.60 -2.49
N LYS A 25 -6.25 -7.49 -2.74
CA LYS A 25 -7.30 -7.81 -1.78
C LYS A 25 -7.73 -9.25 -1.89
N GLY A 26 -8.00 -9.84 -0.74
CA GLY A 26 -8.55 -11.17 -0.64
C GLY A 26 -9.37 -11.32 0.63
N PRO A 27 -9.86 -12.53 0.92
CA PRO A 27 -10.48 -12.82 2.21
C PRO A 27 -9.48 -12.52 3.33
N GLY A 28 -9.73 -11.42 4.05
CA GLY A 28 -8.97 -11.04 5.25
C GLY A 28 -7.73 -10.18 5.03
N TYR A 29 -7.52 -9.61 3.84
CA TYR A 29 -6.51 -8.57 3.66
C TYR A 29 -6.87 -7.58 2.56
N HIS A 30 -6.41 -6.35 2.72
CA HIS A 30 -6.49 -5.29 1.71
C HIS A 30 -5.26 -4.39 1.79
N HIS A 31 -4.43 -4.42 0.74
CA HIS A 31 -3.18 -3.68 0.66
C HIS A 31 -3.20 -2.73 -0.53
N LEU A 32 -2.56 -1.57 -0.37
CA LEU A 32 -2.34 -0.60 -1.44
C LEU A 32 -0.87 -0.30 -1.63
N TYR A 33 -0.46 -0.15 -2.88
CA TYR A 33 0.93 0.09 -3.26
C TYR A 33 1.03 1.24 -4.25
N GLU A 34 2.10 2.01 -4.15
CA GLU A 34 2.65 2.76 -5.27
C GLU A 34 3.69 1.85 -5.95
N ILE A 35 3.57 1.66 -7.25
CA ILE A 35 4.42 0.75 -8.03
C ILE A 35 5.15 1.54 -9.10
N THR A 36 6.20 0.95 -9.66
CA THR A 36 6.90 1.58 -10.79
C THR A 36 6.18 1.28 -12.11
N LYS A 37 6.54 2.03 -13.15
CA LYS A 37 6.08 1.75 -14.51
C LYS A 37 6.50 0.34 -14.95
N GLU A 38 7.72 -0.07 -14.61
CA GLU A 38 8.27 -1.39 -14.97
C GLU A 38 7.44 -2.51 -14.34
N ILE A 39 7.06 -2.38 -13.07
CA ILE A 39 6.14 -3.30 -12.41
C ILE A 39 4.80 -3.30 -13.15
N TYR A 40 4.20 -2.13 -13.39
CA TYR A 40 2.91 -2.04 -14.09
C TYR A 40 2.93 -2.68 -15.49
N ASP A 41 3.98 -2.41 -16.27
CA ASP A 41 4.15 -2.93 -17.63
C ASP A 41 4.32 -4.46 -17.63
N SER A 42 4.95 -5.02 -16.59
CA SER A 42 5.12 -6.47 -16.43
C SER A 42 3.83 -7.23 -16.09
N LEU A 43 2.81 -6.54 -15.56
CA LEU A 43 1.52 -7.16 -15.21
C LEU A 43 0.78 -7.63 -16.47
N LYS A 44 0.25 -8.85 -16.40
CA LYS A 44 -0.64 -9.42 -17.41
C LYS A 44 -2.08 -9.38 -16.90
N ASP A 45 -3.00 -8.89 -17.72
CA ASP A 45 -4.42 -8.92 -17.39
C ASP A 45 -4.92 -10.36 -17.22
N GLY A 46 -5.73 -10.57 -16.19
CA GLY A 46 -6.27 -11.87 -15.83
C GLY A 46 -5.32 -12.78 -15.05
N ALA A 47 -4.07 -12.36 -14.80
CA ALA A 47 -3.14 -13.13 -13.97
C ALA A 47 -3.66 -13.29 -12.54
N ASP A 48 -3.26 -14.37 -11.89
CA ASP A 48 -3.61 -14.62 -10.49
C ASP A 48 -2.72 -13.78 -9.54
N ASP A 49 -3.24 -13.42 -8.36
CA ASP A 49 -2.48 -12.72 -7.31
C ASP A 49 -1.16 -13.45 -6.98
N SER A 50 -1.18 -14.78 -6.97
CA SER A 50 0.01 -15.61 -6.72
C SER A 50 1.14 -15.43 -7.74
N GLU A 51 0.83 -14.93 -8.94
CA GLU A 51 1.81 -14.64 -9.98
C GLU A 51 2.40 -13.23 -9.87
N VAL A 52 1.64 -12.28 -9.32
CA VAL A 52 2.01 -10.85 -9.33
C VAL A 52 2.42 -10.31 -7.98
N TYR A 53 2.10 -10.98 -6.87
CA TYR A 53 2.27 -10.42 -5.53
C TYR A 53 3.70 -9.98 -5.21
N LYS A 54 4.70 -10.76 -5.63
CA LYS A 54 6.12 -10.44 -5.41
C LYS A 54 6.54 -9.16 -6.12
N LEU A 55 5.94 -8.86 -7.27
CA LEU A 55 6.21 -7.63 -8.01
C LEU A 55 5.68 -6.42 -7.23
N PHE A 56 4.52 -6.55 -6.57
CA PHE A 56 3.97 -5.48 -5.74
C PHE A 56 4.80 -5.23 -4.48
N ASP A 57 5.40 -6.26 -3.88
CA ASP A 57 6.30 -6.13 -2.72
C ASP A 57 7.61 -5.38 -3.05
N GLU A 58 7.97 -5.25 -4.34
CA GLU A 58 9.09 -4.39 -4.78
C GLU A 58 8.71 -2.89 -4.82
N GLY A 59 7.41 -2.60 -4.82
CA GLY A 59 6.87 -1.25 -4.77
C GLY A 59 6.95 -0.61 -3.37
N ARG A 60 6.30 0.53 -3.22
CA ARG A 60 6.14 1.21 -1.93
C ARG A 60 4.76 0.92 -1.36
N HIS A 61 4.74 0.24 -0.22
CA HIS A 61 3.51 -0.13 0.45
C HIS A 61 2.90 1.09 1.14
N LEU A 62 1.66 1.43 0.81
CA LEU A 62 0.99 2.66 1.25
C LEU A 62 0.06 2.40 2.44
N TYR A 63 -0.61 1.26 2.42
CA TYR A 63 -1.68 0.95 3.34
C TYR A 63 -1.88 -0.56 3.44
N MET A 64 -2.15 -1.05 4.64
CA MET A 64 -2.48 -2.44 4.93
C MET A 64 -3.66 -2.51 5.89
N ASP A 65 -4.64 -3.35 5.59
CA ASP A 65 -5.73 -3.75 6.48
C ASP A 65 -5.81 -5.27 6.52
N ILE A 66 -5.82 -5.84 7.72
CA ILE A 66 -5.79 -7.30 7.96
C ILE A 66 -6.98 -7.70 8.83
N ASP A 67 -7.73 -8.69 8.35
CA ASP A 67 -8.82 -9.40 9.03
C ASP A 67 -8.82 -10.88 8.63
N ASP A 68 -7.69 -11.54 8.86
CA ASP A 68 -7.45 -12.93 8.44
C ASP A 68 -8.10 -13.98 9.36
N ARG A 69 -8.87 -13.53 10.37
CA ARG A 69 -9.51 -14.33 11.42
C ARG A 69 -8.53 -15.07 12.36
N CYS A 70 -7.23 -14.81 12.24
CA CYS A 70 -6.19 -15.38 13.11
C CYS A 70 -5.81 -14.43 14.25
N GLY A 71 -6.27 -13.18 14.22
CA GLY A 71 -6.10 -12.20 15.28
C GLY A 71 -7.15 -11.09 15.23
N PRO A 72 -7.10 -10.12 16.16
CA PRO A 72 -7.91 -8.92 16.07
C PRO A 72 -7.60 -8.18 14.75
N PRO A 73 -8.62 -7.70 14.02
CA PRO A 73 -8.38 -6.90 12.82
C PRO A 73 -7.55 -5.66 13.15
N TYR A 74 -6.65 -5.28 12.25
CA TYR A 74 -5.82 -4.09 12.41
C TYR A 74 -5.50 -3.42 11.06
N THR A 75 -5.24 -2.12 11.14
CA THR A 75 -4.85 -1.30 9.99
C THR A 75 -3.49 -0.66 10.23
N VAL A 76 -2.63 -0.66 9.22
CA VAL A 76 -1.35 0.05 9.22
C VAL A 76 -1.35 1.07 8.08
N VAL A 77 -1.28 2.35 8.44
CA VAL A 77 -1.16 3.45 7.48
C VAL A 77 0.31 3.83 7.34
N LEU A 78 0.94 3.37 6.26
CA LEU A 78 2.34 3.65 5.96
C LEU A 78 2.48 5.04 5.34
N ASP A 79 1.61 5.37 4.39
CA ASP A 79 1.50 6.71 3.81
C ASP A 79 0.12 7.30 4.07
N HIS A 80 0.03 8.41 4.79
CA HIS A 80 -1.24 9.08 5.09
C HIS A 80 -1.95 9.65 3.86
N ASP A 81 -1.24 9.82 2.73
CA ASP A 81 -1.83 10.26 1.46
C ASP A 81 -2.38 9.09 0.61
N TYR A 82 -2.37 7.85 1.11
CA TYR A 82 -2.83 6.66 0.37
C TYR A 82 -4.19 6.85 -0.33
N ALA A 83 -5.17 7.50 0.32
CA ALA A 83 -6.49 7.73 -0.24
C ALA A 83 -6.47 8.75 -1.39
N LYS A 84 -5.54 9.71 -1.36
CA LYS A 84 -5.31 10.65 -2.46
C LYS A 84 -4.58 9.97 -3.61
N LEU A 85 -3.61 9.10 -3.31
CA LEU A 85 -2.84 8.35 -4.30
C LEU A 85 -3.70 7.29 -5.02
N CYS A 86 -4.57 6.62 -4.29
CA CYS A 86 -5.46 5.56 -4.76
C CYS A 86 -6.94 5.94 -4.64
N PRO A 87 -7.42 7.04 -5.26
CA PRO A 87 -8.82 7.49 -5.10
C PRO A 87 -9.83 6.51 -5.73
N TRP A 88 -9.33 5.58 -6.55
CA TRP A 88 -10.11 4.52 -7.19
C TRP A 88 -10.28 3.27 -6.30
N ALA A 89 -9.48 3.14 -5.23
CA ALA A 89 -9.56 2.02 -4.30
C ALA A 89 -10.60 2.31 -3.22
N LYS A 90 -11.48 1.33 -2.96
CA LYS A 90 -12.52 1.46 -1.93
C LYS A 90 -11.98 0.86 -0.63
N VAL A 91 -11.21 1.66 0.09
CA VAL A 91 -10.63 1.25 1.37
C VAL A 91 -11.70 1.34 2.47
N ALA A 92 -11.87 0.25 3.22
CA ALA A 92 -12.53 0.25 4.50
C ALA A 92 -11.46 -0.02 5.55
N SER A 93 -11.25 0.89 6.49
CA SER A 93 -10.30 0.68 7.59
C SER A 93 -10.98 -0.07 8.73
N SER A 94 -10.24 -0.97 9.37
CA SER A 94 -10.58 -1.43 10.71
C SER A 94 -10.60 -0.26 11.71
N GLU A 95 -11.30 -0.43 12.82
CA GLU A 95 -11.29 0.55 13.93
C GLU A 95 -9.92 0.58 14.65
N ASN A 96 -9.07 -0.43 14.45
CA ASN A 96 -7.80 -0.61 15.14
C ASN A 96 -6.61 -0.17 14.28
N VAL A 97 -6.49 1.13 14.07
CA VAL A 97 -5.34 1.70 13.35
C VAL A 97 -4.12 1.76 14.25
N TRP A 98 -2.97 1.28 13.76
CA TRP A 98 -1.71 1.36 14.49
C TRP A 98 -1.29 2.82 14.74
N PRO A 99 -0.82 3.16 15.95
CA PRO A 99 -0.20 4.45 16.21
C PRO A 99 1.02 4.68 15.32
N ASP A 100 1.26 5.94 14.94
CA ASP A 100 2.37 6.31 14.05
C ASP A 100 3.73 5.86 14.58
N GLU A 101 3.95 5.87 15.89
CA GLU A 101 5.18 5.43 16.55
C GLU A 101 5.46 3.94 16.36
N LEU A 102 4.40 3.12 16.38
CA LEU A 102 4.49 1.68 16.16
C LEU A 102 4.78 1.38 14.69
N THR A 103 4.06 2.04 13.78
CA THR A 103 4.31 1.95 12.33
C THR A 103 5.74 2.39 12.00
N ASP A 104 6.20 3.48 12.62
CA ASP A 104 7.56 4.00 12.49
C ASP A 104 8.63 3.00 12.92
N ALA A 105 8.43 2.31 14.04
CA ALA A 105 9.33 1.26 14.50
C ALA A 105 9.34 0.06 13.54
N ALA A 106 8.17 -0.33 13.03
CA ALA A 106 8.04 -1.43 12.06
C ALA A 106 8.77 -1.13 10.74
N VAL A 107 8.64 0.08 10.21
CA VAL A 107 9.30 0.51 8.96
C VAL A 107 10.83 0.48 9.06
N GLU A 108 11.39 0.79 10.23
CA GLU A 108 12.83 0.68 10.47
C GLU A 108 13.29 -0.78 10.62
N LEU A 109 12.47 -1.63 11.23
CA LEU A 109 12.81 -3.03 11.51
C LEU A 109 12.66 -3.95 10.28
N PHE A 110 11.59 -3.79 9.51
CA PHE A 110 11.24 -4.71 8.43
C PHE A 110 11.79 -4.22 7.09
N GLU A 111 12.57 -5.08 6.42
CA GLU A 111 13.16 -4.75 5.12
C GLU A 111 12.12 -4.63 4.00
N SER A 112 10.96 -5.29 4.14
CA SER A 112 9.83 -5.13 3.20
C SER A 112 9.31 -3.69 3.16
N GLU A 113 9.50 -2.92 4.23
CA GLU A 113 8.97 -1.56 4.34
C GLU A 113 10.02 -0.47 4.09
N LYS A 114 11.22 -0.84 3.65
CA LYS A 114 12.35 0.09 3.50
C LYS A 114 12.04 1.29 2.58
N ASN A 115 11.20 1.08 1.57
CA ASN A 115 10.81 2.11 0.60
C ASN A 115 9.98 3.23 1.25
N ASN A 116 9.49 3.04 2.49
CA ASN A 116 8.78 4.06 3.25
C ASN A 116 9.69 4.87 4.19
N ARG A 117 10.93 4.45 4.47
CA ARG A 117 11.78 5.06 5.52
C ARG A 117 11.99 6.57 5.35
N GLU A 118 12.32 7.03 4.15
CA GLU A 118 12.57 8.46 3.92
C GLU A 118 11.30 9.30 4.09
N GLN A 119 10.18 8.84 3.54
CA GLN A 119 8.88 9.51 3.65
C GLN A 119 8.42 9.56 5.12
N ARG A 120 8.53 8.46 5.87
CA ARG A 120 8.18 8.40 7.29
C ARG A 120 9.07 9.28 8.14
N ARG A 121 10.38 9.35 7.83
CA ARG A 121 11.31 10.23 8.54
C ARG A 121 10.94 11.70 8.37
N LYS A 122 10.64 12.13 7.13
CA LYS A 122 10.18 13.51 6.86
C LYS A 122 8.89 13.82 7.60
N ALA A 123 7.89 12.93 7.53
CA ALA A 123 6.64 13.08 8.27
C ALA A 123 6.86 13.18 9.78
N ARG A 124 7.79 12.39 10.35
CA ARG A 124 8.14 12.47 11.78
C ARG A 124 8.79 13.80 12.15
N GLU A 125 9.68 14.32 11.31
CA GLU A 125 10.32 15.62 11.52
C GLU A 125 9.29 16.76 11.47
N GLU A 126 8.35 16.73 10.52
CA GLU A 126 7.25 17.70 10.42
C GLU A 126 6.33 17.66 11.64
N ARG A 127 5.95 16.47 12.12
CA ARG A 127 5.15 16.30 13.34
C ARG A 127 5.84 16.91 14.58
N LYS A 128 7.16 16.79 14.68
CA LYS A 128 7.94 17.38 15.77
C LYS A 128 8.04 18.89 15.68
N ASN A 129 8.12 19.44 14.47
CA ASN A 129 8.22 20.89 14.26
C ASN A 129 6.88 21.62 14.45
N ASN A 130 5.76 20.90 14.36
CA ASN A 130 4.41 21.43 14.53
C ASN A 130 3.83 21.25 15.95
N ASN A 131 4.61 20.68 16.87
CA ASN A 131 4.29 20.52 18.30
C ASN A 131 5.12 21.46 19.16
#